data_AF-A0A238XP28-F1
#
_entry.id   AF-A0A238XP28-F1
#
_cell.length_a   1.000
_cell.length_b   1.000
_cell.length_c   1.000
_cell.angle_alpha   90.00
_cell.angle_beta   90.00
_cell.angle_gamma   90.00
#
_symmetry.space_group_name_H-M   'P 1'
#
loop_
_entity.id
_entity.type
_entity.pdbx_description
1 polymer ?
#
loop_
_entity_poly.entity_id
_entity_poly.type
_entity_poly.pdbx_seq_one_letter_code
_entity_poly.pdbx_strand_id
1 'polypeptide(L)'
;MTDASEEIQLTEEQEDALVQGRNVAITAGAGTGKTTTLTERYVTILADNPSLTPENIVTITFTRKAAAELTERVREEVYDRLEAVDSPEAYHRWRNVLDDLEDGYVHTIHAFCTRLLRERAVEAPVPLGFDVLDEDGAATLQREVVTEFLERNQDDDDVALLGQLWGRDQLVDVLAGLLDERPQSEAVLEEWREAEVDDYVDICWEVVCGVNTGNV
;
A
#
# COMPACT_ATOMS: atom_id res chain seq x y z
N MET A 1 -31.89 -14.20 26.94
CA MET A 1 -31.70 -15.41 26.12
C MET A 1 -30.96 -14.94 24.88
N THR A 2 -29.65 -14.79 25.05
CA THR A 2 -28.72 -14.44 23.97
C THR A 2 -28.29 -15.78 23.38
N ASP A 3 -28.36 -15.86 22.06
CA ASP A 3 -28.03 -17.04 21.27
C ASP A 3 -26.63 -17.55 21.65
N ALA A 4 -26.51 -18.85 21.86
CA ALA A 4 -25.21 -19.48 22.05
C ALA A 4 -24.42 -19.26 20.75
N SER A 5 -23.25 -18.63 20.86
CA SER A 5 -22.27 -18.54 19.78
C SER A 5 -22.02 -19.97 19.26
N GLU A 6 -22.49 -20.27 18.05
CA GLU A 6 -22.16 -21.52 17.37
C GLU A 6 -20.64 -21.60 17.27
N GLU A 7 -20.04 -22.57 17.96
CA GLU A 7 -18.62 -22.90 17.87
C GLU A 7 -18.27 -23.07 16.38
N ILE A 8 -17.50 -22.13 15.83
CA ILE A 8 -17.13 -22.19 14.41
C ILE A 8 -16.16 -23.35 14.24
N GLN A 9 -16.65 -24.46 13.69
CA GLN A 9 -15.79 -25.58 13.30
C GLN A 9 -15.01 -25.19 12.04
N LEU A 10 -13.69 -25.08 12.20
CA LEU A 10 -12.77 -24.84 11.08
C LEU A 10 -12.66 -26.09 10.20
N THR A 11 -12.48 -25.88 8.89
CA THR A 11 -12.14 -27.00 7.99
C THR A 11 -10.68 -27.41 8.16
N GLU A 12 -10.32 -28.62 7.71
CA GLU A 12 -8.93 -29.10 7.77
C GLU A 12 -7.94 -28.12 7.10
N GLU A 13 -8.34 -27.48 5.98
CA GLU A 13 -7.52 -26.48 5.31
C GLU A 13 -7.38 -25.18 6.11
N GLN A 14 -8.41 -24.80 6.87
CA GLN A 14 -8.36 -23.63 7.73
C GLN A 14 -7.47 -23.90 8.95
N GLU A 15 -7.56 -25.09 9.54
CA GLU A 15 -6.66 -25.54 10.62
C GLU A 15 -5.20 -25.59 10.15
N ASP A 16 -4.93 -26.14 8.95
CA ASP A 16 -3.59 -26.16 8.35
C ASP A 16 -3.03 -24.74 8.14
N ALA A 17 -3.89 -23.77 7.85
CA ALA A 17 -3.51 -22.38 7.72
C ALA A 17 -3.15 -21.69 9.05
N LEU A 18 -3.57 -22.24 10.19
CA LEU A 18 -3.19 -21.75 11.52
C LEU A 18 -1.76 -22.14 11.91
N VAL A 19 -1.20 -23.19 11.27
CA VAL A 19 0.15 -23.69 11.56
C VAL A 19 1.20 -22.60 11.37
N GLN A 20 1.98 -22.36 12.44
CA GLN A 20 3.04 -21.35 12.49
C GLN A 20 4.39 -21.91 11.98
N GLY A 21 5.35 -21.02 11.74
CA GLY A 21 6.72 -21.40 11.31
C GLY A 21 6.89 -21.64 9.81
N ARG A 22 5.89 -21.30 8.99
CA ARG A 22 5.94 -21.36 7.52
C ARG A 22 5.10 -20.27 6.87
N ASN A 23 5.39 -19.99 5.60
CA ASN A 23 4.55 -19.16 4.76
C ASN A 23 3.35 -19.97 4.26
N VAL A 24 2.16 -19.39 4.35
CA VAL A 24 0.90 -20.00 3.91
C VAL A 24 0.22 -19.07 2.93
N ALA A 25 -0.14 -19.58 1.76
CA ALA A 25 -0.96 -18.88 0.78
C ALA A 25 -2.35 -19.50 0.74
N ILE A 26 -3.37 -18.70 1.07
CA ILE A 26 -4.76 -19.16 1.11
C ILE A 26 -5.47 -18.72 -0.17
N THR A 27 -5.77 -19.68 -1.04
CA THR A 27 -6.58 -19.44 -2.23
C THR A 27 -7.99 -19.92 -1.96
N ALA A 28 -8.94 -18.99 -1.82
CA ALA A 28 -10.33 -19.35 -1.58
C ALA A 28 -11.29 -18.39 -2.28
N GLY A 29 -12.48 -18.89 -2.63
CA GLY A 29 -13.54 -18.11 -3.30
C GLY A 29 -14.15 -17.04 -2.39
N ALA A 30 -15.09 -16.25 -2.91
CA ALA A 30 -15.88 -15.35 -2.06
C ALA A 30 -16.70 -16.16 -1.05
N GLY A 31 -16.83 -15.67 0.19
CA GLY A 31 -17.66 -16.32 1.23
C GLY A 31 -17.09 -17.59 1.86
N THR A 32 -15.84 -17.96 1.56
CA THR A 32 -15.18 -19.19 2.03
C THR A 32 -14.46 -19.04 3.38
N GLY A 33 -14.74 -17.98 4.14
CA GLY A 33 -14.18 -17.80 5.48
C GLY A 33 -12.73 -17.32 5.54
N LYS A 34 -12.14 -16.77 4.46
CA LYS A 34 -10.77 -16.19 4.47
C LYS A 34 -10.51 -15.25 5.64
N THR A 35 -11.46 -14.34 5.90
CA THR A 35 -11.35 -13.39 7.01
C THR A 35 -11.42 -14.10 8.35
N THR A 36 -12.29 -15.10 8.50
CA THR A 36 -12.36 -15.93 9.71
C THR A 36 -11.03 -16.66 9.95
N THR A 37 -10.45 -17.29 8.92
CA THR A 37 -9.14 -17.93 9.03
C THR A 37 -8.04 -16.95 9.41
N LEU A 38 -8.06 -15.71 8.88
CA LEU A 38 -7.10 -14.67 9.28
C LEU A 38 -7.28 -14.22 10.73
N THR A 39 -8.52 -14.02 11.19
CA THR A 39 -8.84 -13.69 12.58
C THR A 39 -8.36 -14.79 13.52
N GLU A 40 -8.73 -16.04 13.25
CA GLU A 40 -8.30 -17.20 14.03
C GLU A 40 -6.78 -17.35 14.07
N ARG A 41 -6.12 -17.13 12.93
CA ARG A 41 -4.66 -17.18 12.87
C ARG A 41 -4.02 -16.11 13.74
N TYR A 42 -4.56 -14.89 13.74
CA TYR A 42 -4.08 -13.80 14.58
C TYR A 42 -4.18 -14.18 16.07
N VAL A 43 -5.34 -14.64 16.51
CA VAL A 43 -5.58 -15.00 17.92
C VAL A 43 -4.81 -16.25 18.32
N THR A 44 -4.64 -17.22 17.42
CA THR A 44 -3.81 -18.41 17.65
C THR A 44 -2.34 -18.05 17.82
N ILE A 45 -1.79 -17.13 17.02
CA ILE A 45 -0.42 -16.63 17.22
C ILE A 45 -0.25 -16.05 18.62
N LEU A 46 -1.22 -15.25 19.07
CA LEU A 46 -1.20 -14.73 20.44
C LEU A 46 -1.32 -15.86 21.45
N ALA A 47 -2.29 -16.76 21.33
CA ALA A 47 -2.51 -17.86 22.27
C ALA A 47 -1.27 -18.73 22.47
N ASP A 48 -0.61 -19.12 21.38
CA ASP A 48 0.54 -20.04 21.41
C ASP A 48 1.84 -19.36 21.87
N ASN A 49 1.91 -18.02 21.84
CA ASN A 49 3.11 -17.27 22.17
C ASN A 49 2.84 -16.22 23.27
N PRO A 50 2.90 -16.61 24.56
CA PRO A 50 2.57 -15.72 25.68
C PRO A 50 3.39 -14.44 25.79
N SER A 51 4.57 -14.38 25.18
CA SER A 51 5.44 -13.20 25.15
C SER A 51 5.10 -12.20 24.05
N LEU A 52 4.21 -12.55 23.11
CA LEU A 52 3.80 -11.67 22.03
C LEU A 52 2.57 -10.85 22.42
N THR A 53 2.55 -9.60 21.95
CA THR A 53 1.42 -8.68 22.06
C THR A 53 0.87 -8.36 20.66
N PRO A 54 -0.30 -7.71 20.56
CA PRO A 54 -0.85 -7.24 19.28
C PRO A 54 0.14 -6.44 18.41
N GLU A 55 1.06 -5.68 19.01
CA GLU A 55 2.10 -4.92 18.31
C GLU A 55 3.11 -5.80 17.56
N ASN A 56 3.24 -7.07 17.93
CA ASN A 56 4.15 -8.00 17.27
C ASN A 56 3.58 -8.64 16.01
N ILE A 57 2.30 -8.38 15.69
CA ILE A 57 1.61 -8.97 14.54
C ILE A 57 1.18 -7.86 13.58
N VAL A 58 1.75 -7.89 12.37
CA VAL A 58 1.38 -6.97 11.28
C VAL A 58 0.34 -7.62 10.38
N THR A 59 -0.83 -6.99 10.29
CA THR A 59 -1.96 -7.41 9.48
C THR A 59 -2.32 -6.30 8.50
N ILE A 60 -2.13 -6.58 7.20
CA ILE A 60 -2.32 -5.60 6.12
C ILE A 60 -3.53 -5.97 5.28
N THR A 61 -4.32 -4.97 4.92
CA THR A 61 -5.47 -5.12 4.01
C THR A 61 -5.50 -4.03 2.94
N PHE A 62 -6.39 -4.17 1.96
CA PHE A 62 -6.52 -3.22 0.86
C PHE A 62 -7.28 -1.96 1.23
N THR A 63 -8.34 -2.07 2.06
CA THR A 63 -9.22 -0.94 2.39
C THR A 63 -9.26 -0.65 3.88
N ARG A 64 -9.49 0.62 4.25
CA ARG A 64 -9.69 1.01 5.65
C ARG A 64 -10.88 0.31 6.29
N LYS A 65 -11.96 0.09 5.51
CA LYS A 65 -13.14 -0.65 5.95
C LYS A 65 -12.79 -2.09 6.31
N ALA A 66 -12.06 -2.80 5.45
CA ALA A 66 -11.64 -4.16 5.74
C ALA A 66 -10.68 -4.24 6.95
N ALA A 67 -9.90 -3.18 7.21
CA ALA A 67 -9.01 -3.12 8.37
C ALA A 67 -9.84 -3.03 9.65
N ALA A 68 -10.80 -2.10 9.67
CA ALA A 68 -11.73 -1.92 10.79
C ALA A 68 -12.57 -3.18 11.06
N GLU A 69 -13.09 -3.82 10.01
CA GLU A 69 -13.83 -5.08 10.14
C GLU A 69 -12.97 -6.21 10.72
N LEU A 70 -11.69 -6.29 10.33
CA LEU A 70 -10.78 -7.29 10.86
C LEU A 70 -10.37 -6.99 12.30
N THR A 71 -10.14 -5.72 12.65
CA THR A 71 -9.89 -5.28 14.03
C THR A 71 -11.05 -5.67 14.95
N GLU A 72 -12.29 -5.42 14.53
CA GLU A 72 -13.46 -5.74 15.35
C GLU A 72 -13.60 -7.26 15.54
N ARG A 73 -13.42 -8.05 14.48
CA ARG A 73 -13.44 -9.52 14.58
C ARG A 73 -12.36 -10.07 15.52
N VAL A 74 -11.15 -9.51 15.45
CA VAL A 74 -10.06 -9.89 16.37
C VAL A 74 -10.42 -9.52 17.80
N ARG A 75 -11.04 -8.36 18.02
CA ARG A 75 -11.50 -7.93 19.34
C ARG A 75 -12.56 -8.87 19.92
N GLU A 76 -13.57 -9.23 19.11
CA GLU A 76 -14.60 -10.19 19.48
C GLU A 76 -13.98 -11.54 19.87
N GLU A 77 -13.10 -12.09 19.03
CA GLU A 77 -12.45 -13.38 19.30
C GLU A 77 -11.56 -13.32 20.55
N VAL A 78 -10.79 -12.25 20.76
CA VAL A 78 -10.01 -12.05 21.99
C VAL A 78 -10.91 -11.98 23.22
N TYR A 79 -12.07 -11.34 23.10
CA TYR A 79 -13.06 -11.26 24.17
C TYR A 79 -13.64 -12.64 24.49
N ASP A 80 -13.96 -13.45 23.49
CA ASP A 80 -14.44 -14.82 23.67
C ASP A 80 -13.38 -15.70 24.35
N ARG A 81 -12.10 -15.57 23.96
CA ARG A 81 -10.98 -16.24 24.66
C ARG A 81 -10.84 -15.79 26.12
N LEU A 82 -11.10 -14.50 26.40
CA LEU A 82 -11.07 -13.96 27.76
C LEU A 82 -12.20 -14.52 28.63
N GLU A 83 -13.40 -14.70 28.08
CA GLU A 83 -14.54 -15.29 28.80
C GLU A 83 -14.40 -16.81 29.02
N ALA A 84 -13.71 -17.51 28.11
CA ALA A 84 -13.54 -18.96 28.16
C ALA A 84 -12.43 -19.45 29.11
N VAL A 85 -11.60 -18.57 29.69
CA VAL A 85 -10.48 -18.97 30.55
C VAL A 85 -10.86 -19.09 32.03
N ASP A 86 -10.49 -20.20 32.66
CA ASP A 86 -10.82 -20.50 34.06
C ASP A 86 -9.73 -20.12 35.08
N SER A 87 -8.56 -19.64 34.62
CA SER A 87 -7.45 -19.27 35.52
C SER A 87 -7.26 -17.75 35.61
N PRO A 88 -6.99 -17.20 36.82
CA PRO A 88 -6.70 -15.77 36.97
C PRO A 88 -5.54 -15.29 36.10
N GLU A 89 -4.49 -16.12 35.95
CA GLU A 89 -3.31 -15.78 35.15
C GLU A 89 -3.66 -15.65 33.66
N ALA A 90 -4.45 -16.57 33.12
CA ALA A 90 -4.90 -16.50 31.72
C ALA A 90 -5.88 -15.35 31.50
N TYR A 91 -6.76 -15.08 32.47
CA TYR A 91 -7.68 -13.94 32.40
C TYR A 91 -6.91 -12.62 32.33
N HIS A 92 -5.95 -12.39 33.24
CA HIS A 92 -5.12 -11.19 33.21
C HIS A 92 -4.34 -11.06 31.91
N ARG A 93 -3.84 -12.17 31.37
CA ARG A 93 -3.14 -12.17 30.09
C ARG A 93 -4.03 -11.72 28.94
N TRP A 94 -5.18 -12.36 28.75
CA TRP A 94 -6.10 -11.99 27.67
C TRP A 94 -6.69 -10.60 27.85
N ARG A 95 -6.85 -10.14 29.09
CA ARG A 95 -7.22 -8.76 29.38
C ARG A 95 -6.17 -7.77 28.88
N ASN A 96 -4.90 -8.03 29.13
CA ASN A 96 -3.81 -7.20 28.61
C ASN A 96 -3.79 -7.22 27.07
N VAL A 97 -3.96 -8.39 26.46
CA VAL A 97 -4.06 -8.49 24.99
C VAL A 97 -5.19 -7.63 24.45
N LEU A 98 -6.38 -7.68 25.08
CA LEU A 98 -7.54 -6.88 24.70
C LEU A 98 -7.26 -5.37 24.81
N ASP A 99 -6.60 -4.95 25.89
CA ASP A 99 -6.23 -3.55 26.13
C ASP A 99 -5.18 -3.07 25.09
N ASP A 100 -4.24 -3.94 24.71
CA ASP A 100 -3.17 -3.64 23.74
C ASP A 100 -3.63 -3.72 22.25
N LEU A 101 -4.86 -4.17 21.96
CA LEU A 101 -5.34 -4.31 20.58
C LEU A 101 -5.34 -2.98 19.81
N GLU A 102 -5.52 -1.86 20.50
CA GLU A 102 -5.51 -0.52 19.89
C GLU A 102 -4.13 -0.13 19.36
N ASP A 103 -3.07 -0.66 19.98
CA ASP A 103 -1.69 -0.43 19.57
C ASP A 103 -1.24 -1.39 18.45
N GLY A 104 -2.01 -2.45 18.18
CA GLY A 104 -1.73 -3.44 17.14
C GLY A 104 -1.69 -2.89 15.71
N TYR A 105 -0.96 -3.58 14.82
CA TYR A 105 -0.81 -3.18 13.42
C TYR A 105 -1.85 -3.84 12.51
N VAL A 106 -3.12 -3.41 12.61
CA VAL A 106 -4.19 -3.82 11.67
C VAL A 106 -4.55 -2.64 10.76
N HIS A 107 -3.92 -2.58 9.59
CA HIS A 107 -3.89 -1.36 8.77
C HIS A 107 -4.01 -1.65 7.27
N THR A 108 -4.25 -0.60 6.48
CA THR A 108 -3.89 -0.64 5.05
C THR A 108 -2.37 -0.53 4.89
N ILE A 109 -1.84 -0.90 3.72
CA ILE A 109 -0.40 -0.76 3.44
C ILE A 109 0.07 0.69 3.64
N HIS A 110 -0.70 1.67 3.16
CA HIS A 110 -0.39 3.09 3.31
C HIS A 110 -0.37 3.54 4.78
N ALA A 111 -1.36 3.11 5.58
CA ALA A 111 -1.43 3.47 6.98
C ALA A 111 -0.31 2.82 7.80
N PHE A 112 0.04 1.56 7.49
CA PHE A 112 1.19 0.88 8.06
C PHE A 112 2.49 1.64 7.75
N CYS A 113 2.77 1.95 6.48
CA CYS A 113 3.97 2.69 6.10
C CYS A 113 4.03 4.08 6.75
N THR A 114 2.90 4.78 6.82
CA THR A 114 2.82 6.10 7.49
C THR A 114 3.19 6.00 8.97
N ARG A 115 2.64 5.00 9.68
CA ARG A 115 2.96 4.76 11.10
C ARG A 115 4.43 4.40 11.28
N LEU A 116 4.96 3.50 10.46
CA LEU A 116 6.37 3.08 10.49
C LEU A 116 7.33 4.26 10.29
N LEU A 117 7.06 5.12 9.31
CA LEU A 117 7.88 6.31 9.06
C LEU A 117 7.85 7.29 10.24
N ARG A 118 6.72 7.42 10.94
CA ARG A 118 6.60 8.28 12.12
C ARG A 118 7.33 7.69 13.33
N GLU A 119 7.21 6.39 13.56
CA GLU A 119 7.92 5.68 14.64
C GLU A 119 9.44 5.68 14.44
N ARG A 120 9.89 5.68 13.19
CA ARG A 120 11.32 5.70 12.80
C ARG A 120 11.76 7.03 12.21
N ALA A 121 11.14 8.14 12.60
CA ALA A 121 11.37 9.44 11.98
C ALA A 121 12.81 9.99 12.13
N VAL A 122 13.60 9.49 13.09
CA VAL A 122 15.04 9.84 13.20
C VAL A 122 15.87 9.18 12.10
N GLU A 123 15.49 7.98 11.67
CA GLU A 123 16.18 7.20 10.63
C GLU A 123 15.59 7.48 9.24
N ALA A 124 14.31 7.84 9.17
CA ALA A 124 13.61 8.12 7.93
C ALA A 124 13.96 9.51 7.40
N PRO A 125 14.21 9.68 6.09
CA PRO A 125 14.47 10.97 5.46
C PRO A 125 13.19 11.79 5.25
N VAL A 126 12.31 11.86 6.26
CA VAL A 126 11.04 12.59 6.20
C VAL A 126 10.89 13.54 7.40
N PRO A 127 10.20 14.68 7.24
CA PRO A 127 9.90 15.57 8.37
C PRO A 127 9.04 14.88 9.44
N LEU A 128 9.27 15.19 10.72
CA LEU A 128 8.52 14.61 11.86
C LEU A 128 6.99 14.84 11.81
N GLY A 129 6.55 15.89 11.11
CA GLY A 129 5.15 16.25 10.96
C GLY A 129 4.69 16.18 9.51
N PHE A 130 5.16 15.21 8.72
CA PHE A 130 4.72 15.09 7.33
C PHE A 130 3.23 14.76 7.25
N ASP A 131 2.60 15.38 6.26
CA ASP A 131 1.24 15.08 5.83
C ASP A 131 1.28 14.21 4.58
N VAL A 132 0.29 13.33 4.46
CA VAL A 132 0.09 12.51 3.27
C VAL A 132 -0.84 13.27 2.35
N LEU A 133 -0.35 13.63 1.16
CA LEU A 133 -1.18 14.23 0.12
C LEU A 133 -2.12 13.18 -0.46
N ASP A 134 -3.36 13.57 -0.72
CA ASP A 134 -4.26 12.82 -1.58
C ASP A 134 -3.90 13.04 -3.06
N GLU A 135 -4.61 12.35 -3.95
CA GLU A 135 -4.36 12.41 -5.39
C GLU A 135 -4.49 13.85 -5.93
N ASP A 136 -5.54 14.57 -5.49
CA ASP A 136 -5.78 15.96 -5.91
C ASP A 136 -4.69 16.92 -5.39
N GLY A 137 -4.28 16.77 -4.13
CA GLY A 137 -3.22 17.56 -3.51
C GLY A 137 -1.86 17.30 -4.16
N ALA A 138 -1.55 16.03 -4.47
CA ALA A 138 -0.35 15.65 -5.19
C ALA A 138 -0.32 16.24 -6.61
N ALA A 139 -1.44 16.14 -7.35
CA ALA A 139 -1.56 16.69 -8.71
C ALA A 139 -1.45 18.23 -8.72
N THR A 140 -2.01 18.89 -7.70
CA THR A 140 -1.89 20.35 -7.52
C THR A 140 -0.43 20.74 -7.29
N LEU A 141 0.25 20.06 -6.36
CA LEU A 141 1.66 20.34 -6.06
C LEU A 141 2.57 20.11 -7.27
N GLN A 142 2.34 19.04 -8.04
CA GLN A 142 3.10 18.79 -9.27
C GLN A 142 2.93 19.94 -10.28
N ARG A 143 1.70 20.41 -10.50
CA ARG A 143 1.43 21.56 -11.40
C ARG A 143 2.08 22.85 -10.91
N GLU A 144 2.06 23.11 -9.59
CA GLU A 144 2.75 24.26 -8.99
C GLU A 144 4.26 24.20 -9.24
N VAL A 145 4.89 23.04 -8.99
CA VAL A 145 6.32 22.82 -9.22
C VAL A 145 6.69 23.03 -10.69
N VAL A 146 5.90 22.48 -11.62
CA VAL A 146 6.12 22.65 -13.07
C VAL A 146 5.99 24.12 -13.48
N THR A 147 4.95 24.80 -13.00
CA THR A 147 4.74 26.22 -13.31
C THR A 147 5.90 27.06 -12.83
N GLU A 148 6.34 26.84 -11.59
CA GLU A 148 7.46 27.55 -10.98
C GLU A 148 8.79 27.25 -11.68
N PHE A 149 8.99 26.00 -12.13
CA PHE A 149 10.14 25.61 -12.93
C PHE A 149 10.18 26.37 -14.27
N LEU A 150 9.06 26.44 -14.99
CA LEU A 150 8.99 27.17 -16.27
C LEU A 150 9.23 28.67 -16.08
N GLU A 151 8.71 29.27 -15.02
CA GLU A 151 8.94 30.70 -14.71
C GLU A 151 10.41 30.99 -14.40
N ARG A 152 11.05 30.14 -13.60
CA ARG A 152 12.47 30.30 -13.24
C ARG A 152 13.42 30.12 -14.41
N ASN A 153 13.01 29.33 -15.41
CA ASN A 153 13.82 28.98 -16.58
C ASN A 153 13.28 29.60 -17.87
N GLN A 154 12.56 30.72 -17.81
CA GLN A 154 11.98 31.37 -18.99
C GLN A 154 13.02 31.80 -20.06
N ASP A 155 14.27 31.99 -19.65
CA ASP A 155 15.39 32.40 -20.52
C ASP A 155 16.21 31.20 -21.04
N ASP A 156 15.84 29.97 -20.66
CA ASP A 156 16.44 28.75 -21.19
C ASP A 156 15.92 28.49 -22.62
N ASP A 157 16.83 28.19 -23.55
CA ASP A 157 16.50 28.06 -24.98
C ASP A 157 15.50 26.93 -25.24
N ASP A 158 15.60 25.81 -24.52
CA ASP A 158 14.70 24.66 -24.68
C ASP A 158 13.32 25.02 -24.11
N VAL A 159 13.26 25.59 -22.90
CA VAL A 159 11.99 26.04 -22.31
C VAL A 159 11.29 27.07 -23.20
N ALA A 160 12.04 28.01 -23.77
CA ALA A 160 11.51 29.02 -24.69
C ALA A 160 10.96 28.38 -25.98
N LEU A 161 11.68 27.40 -26.55
CA LEU A 161 11.23 26.66 -27.74
C LEU A 161 9.95 25.87 -27.46
N LEU A 162 9.93 25.06 -26.40
CA LEU A 162 8.77 24.25 -26.02
C LEU A 162 7.56 25.13 -25.68
N GLY A 163 7.79 26.26 -25.02
CA GLY A 163 6.77 27.26 -24.72
C GLY A 163 6.17 27.89 -25.98
N GLN A 164 6.95 28.09 -27.04
CA GLN A 164 6.44 28.56 -28.34
C GLN A 164 5.65 27.48 -29.09
N LEU A 165 6.04 26.20 -28.99
CA LEU A 165 5.41 25.09 -29.70
C LEU A 165 4.05 24.71 -29.10
N TRP A 166 3.95 24.60 -27.78
CA TRP A 166 2.74 24.14 -27.10
C TRP A 166 1.96 25.26 -26.43
N GLY A 167 2.57 26.42 -26.20
CA GLY A 167 2.00 27.42 -25.30
C GLY A 167 2.16 27.01 -23.83
N ARG A 168 2.05 27.99 -22.93
CA ARG A 168 2.41 27.83 -21.52
C ARG A 168 1.53 26.82 -20.78
N ASP A 169 0.21 26.93 -20.91
CA ASP A 169 -0.72 26.08 -20.16
C ASP A 169 -0.62 24.61 -20.60
N GLN A 170 -0.52 24.38 -21.90
CA GLN A 170 -0.36 23.02 -22.44
C GLN A 170 0.99 22.42 -22.05
N LEU A 171 2.06 23.22 -22.01
CA LEU A 171 3.38 22.75 -21.55
C LEU A 171 3.34 22.34 -20.07
N VAL A 172 2.62 23.09 -19.22
CA VAL A 172 2.39 22.69 -17.83
C VAL A 172 1.68 21.34 -17.75
N ASP A 173 0.62 21.15 -18.53
CA ASP A 173 -0.14 19.90 -18.55
C ASP A 173 0.71 18.71 -19.01
N VAL A 174 1.54 18.89 -20.05
CA VAL A 174 2.45 17.86 -20.55
C VAL A 174 3.48 17.46 -19.50
N LEU A 175 4.17 18.44 -18.90
CA LEU A 175 5.20 18.17 -17.89
C LEU A 175 4.62 17.57 -16.60
N ALA A 176 3.45 18.04 -16.16
CA ALA A 176 2.75 17.44 -15.02
C ALA A 176 2.36 15.99 -15.31
N GLY A 177 1.84 15.71 -16.51
CA GLY A 177 1.54 14.34 -16.94
C GLY A 177 2.78 13.44 -16.96
N LEU A 178 3.93 13.93 -17.43
CA LEU A 178 5.18 13.18 -17.37
C LEU A 178 5.63 12.89 -15.93
N LEU A 179 5.43 13.82 -14.99
CA LEU A 179 5.77 13.59 -13.58
C LEU A 179 4.89 12.54 -12.91
N ASP A 180 3.63 12.46 -13.31
CA ASP A 180 2.63 11.50 -12.81
C ASP A 180 2.90 10.08 -13.32
N GLU A 181 3.34 9.93 -14.57
CA GLU A 181 3.66 8.65 -15.22
C GLU A 181 5.06 8.11 -14.89
N ARG A 182 5.64 8.46 -13.74
CA ARG A 182 6.93 7.91 -13.31
C ARG A 182 6.77 6.51 -12.71
N PRO A 183 7.72 5.58 -12.98
CA PRO A 183 9.01 5.77 -13.64
C PRO A 183 9.01 5.61 -15.18
N GLN A 184 7.86 5.34 -15.81
CA GLN A 184 7.78 5.07 -17.25
C GLN A 184 8.27 6.26 -18.08
N SER A 185 7.88 7.49 -17.69
CA SER A 185 8.35 8.71 -18.33
C SER A 185 9.88 8.90 -18.23
N GLU A 186 10.49 8.56 -17.10
CA GLU A 186 11.95 8.62 -16.93
C GLU A 186 12.67 7.62 -17.85
N ALA A 187 12.13 6.41 -17.99
CA ALA A 187 12.71 5.42 -18.90
C ALA A 187 12.69 5.91 -20.36
N VAL A 188 11.57 6.50 -20.80
CA VAL A 188 11.46 7.09 -22.14
C VAL A 188 12.41 8.27 -22.28
N LEU A 189 12.44 9.21 -21.33
CA LEU A 189 13.33 10.37 -21.42
C LEU A 189 14.80 9.96 -21.50
N GLU A 190 15.22 8.91 -20.79
CA GLU A 190 16.60 8.41 -20.83
C GLU A 190 16.91 7.71 -22.17
N GLU A 191 15.96 6.95 -22.73
CA GLU A 191 16.09 6.34 -24.06
C GLU A 191 16.29 7.38 -25.16
N TRP A 192 15.54 8.48 -25.10
CA TRP A 192 15.56 9.54 -26.12
C TRP A 192 16.58 10.65 -25.86
N ARG A 193 17.29 10.59 -24.73
CA ARG A 193 18.20 11.65 -24.30
C ARG A 193 19.32 11.94 -25.29
N GLU A 194 19.83 10.89 -25.93
CA GLU A 194 20.93 10.95 -26.91
C GLU A 194 20.45 10.65 -28.34
N ALA A 195 19.14 10.47 -28.54
CA ALA A 195 18.57 10.15 -29.83
C ALA A 195 18.61 11.36 -30.78
N GLU A 196 18.93 11.12 -32.04
CA GLU A 196 18.87 12.13 -33.09
C GLU A 196 17.47 12.16 -33.74
N VAL A 197 17.20 13.20 -34.52
CA VAL A 197 15.94 13.34 -35.25
C VAL A 197 15.70 12.16 -36.19
N ASP A 198 16.77 11.61 -36.78
CA ASP A 198 16.68 10.46 -37.67
C ASP A 198 16.20 9.19 -36.93
N ASP A 199 16.64 8.98 -35.68
CA ASP A 199 16.16 7.88 -34.83
C ASP A 199 14.65 7.99 -34.58
N TYR A 200 14.15 9.21 -34.36
CA TYR A 200 12.71 9.46 -34.21
C TYR A 200 11.92 9.19 -35.48
N VAL A 201 12.47 9.60 -36.63
CA VAL A 201 11.84 9.36 -37.94
C VAL A 201 11.78 7.87 -38.25
N ASP A 202 12.85 7.12 -37.97
CA ASP A 202 12.91 5.68 -38.18
C ASP A 202 11.88 4.94 -37.33
N ILE A 203 11.76 5.29 -36.04
CA ILE A 203 10.72 4.72 -35.16
C ILE A 203 9.31 5.06 -35.65
N CYS A 204 9.06 6.33 -36.01
CA CYS A 204 7.77 6.73 -36.56
C CYS A 204 7.45 5.96 -37.84
N TRP A 205 8.45 5.73 -38.69
CA TRP A 205 8.31 4.97 -39.92
C TRP A 205 7.97 3.50 -39.63
N GLU A 206 8.66 2.85 -38.70
CA GLU A 206 8.37 1.47 -38.31
C GLU A 206 6.97 1.31 -37.71
N VAL A 207 6.59 2.21 -36.79
CA VAL A 207 5.31 2.16 -36.06
C VAL A 207 4.13 2.52 -36.96
N VAL A 208 4.24 3.58 -37.77
CA VAL A 208 3.13 4.08 -38.60
C VAL A 208 3.03 3.33 -39.92
N CYS A 209 4.15 3.01 -40.55
CA CYS A 209 4.15 2.37 -41.86
C CYS A 209 4.23 0.84 -41.79
N GLY A 210 4.40 0.24 -40.60
CA GLY A 210 4.33 -1.21 -40.39
C GLY A 210 5.32 -2.00 -41.25
N VAL A 211 6.41 -1.37 -41.70
CA VAL A 211 7.40 -2.02 -42.54
C VAL A 211 8.33 -2.81 -41.65
N ASN A 212 7.97 -4.06 -41.41
CA ASN A 212 8.90 -5.08 -40.91
C ASN A 212 10.03 -5.22 -41.95
N THR A 213 11.13 -4.51 -41.77
CA THR A 213 12.36 -4.63 -42.58
C THR A 213 13.14 -5.91 -42.23
N GLY A 214 12.41 -6.99 -41.90
CA GLY A 214 12.96 -8.32 -41.72
C GLY A 214 13.38 -8.94 -43.06
N ASN A 215 14.69 -8.89 -43.30
CA ASN A 215 15.49 -9.72 -44.22
C ASN A 215 15.19 -9.67 -45.73
N VAL A 216 16.10 -9.00 -46.45
CA VAL A 216 16.71 -9.53 -47.69
C VAL A 216 18.21 -9.66 -47.45
#